data_AF-A0A4R8DHL9-F1
#
_entry.id   AF-A0A4R8DHL9-F1
#
_cell.length_a   1.000
_cell.length_b   1.000
_cell.length_c   1.000
_cell.angle_alpha   90.00
_cell.angle_beta   90.00
_cell.angle_gamma   90.00
#
_symmetry.space_group_name_H-M   'P 1'
#
loop_
_entity.id
_entity.type
_entity.pdbx_description
1 polymer ?
#
loop_
_entity_poly.entity_id
_entity_poly.type
_entity_poly.pdbx_seq_one_letter_code
_entity_poly.pdbx_strand_id
1 'polypeptide(L)'
;MSSVLYSTFLTLHIAGFTLLGGILLADFVAFSRFWKVWDRDPAQALLTRQITAGFPPLIRIGAAVLILAGIGMMALTHGIFGEQTWFRIKIVLVVLIIITGIIGGRLQGVQLKKLLDADSTAKTPAVLRARIRFFHIVQITLVMGVFLLSAFRFN
;
A
#
# COMPACT_ATOMS: atom_id res chain seq x y z
N MET A 1 28.55 -18.66 2.98
CA MET A 1 27.58 -18.05 3.92
C MET A 1 26.89 -16.81 3.35
N SER A 2 27.55 -16.00 2.50
CA SER A 2 26.93 -14.81 1.87
C SER A 2 25.74 -15.12 0.95
N SER A 3 25.76 -16.24 0.23
CA SER A 3 24.69 -16.64 -0.71
C SER A 3 23.35 -16.93 -0.01
N VAL A 4 23.38 -17.65 1.11
CA VAL A 4 22.18 -17.97 1.89
C VAL A 4 21.56 -16.69 2.45
N LEU A 5 22.37 -15.82 3.03
CA LEU A 5 21.91 -14.56 3.60
C LEU A 5 21.30 -13.63 2.55
N TYR A 6 21.93 -13.55 1.37
CA TYR A 6 21.38 -12.81 0.23
C TYR A 6 20.02 -13.37 -0.21
N SER A 7 19.90 -14.69 -0.38
CA SER A 7 18.64 -15.34 -0.76
C SER A 7 17.55 -15.14 0.28
N THR A 8 17.89 -15.12 1.57
CA THR A 8 16.96 -14.81 2.65
C THR A 8 16.45 -13.38 2.52
N PHE A 9 17.33 -12.39 2.34
CA PHE A 9 16.90 -11.00 2.16
C PHE A 9 16.08 -10.81 0.88
N LEU A 10 16.46 -11.44 -0.23
CA LEU A 10 15.68 -11.40 -1.47
C LEU A 10 14.27 -11.96 -1.26
N THR A 11 14.17 -13.11 -0.58
CA THR A 11 12.88 -13.74 -0.26
C THR A 11 12.03 -12.84 0.63
N LEU A 12 12.61 -12.29 1.70
CA LEU A 12 11.93 -11.34 2.59
C LEU A 12 11.48 -10.07 1.85
N HIS A 13 12.30 -9.56 0.94
CA HIS A 13 11.96 -8.38 0.15
C HIS A 13 10.78 -8.65 -0.78
N ILE A 14 10.77 -9.77 -1.49
CA ILE A 14 9.64 -10.18 -2.35
C ILE A 14 8.39 -10.42 -1.51
N ALA A 15 8.51 -11.11 -0.37
CA ALA A 15 7.40 -11.35 0.54
C ALA A 15 6.81 -10.05 1.10
N GLY A 16 7.66 -9.12 1.57
CA GLY A 16 7.25 -7.80 2.05
C GLY A 16 6.56 -6.98 0.96
N PHE A 17 7.06 -7.03 -0.27
CA PHE A 17 6.45 -6.33 -1.41
C PHE A 17 5.10 -6.93 -1.79
N THR A 18 5.01 -8.26 -1.82
CA THR A 18 3.79 -9.00 -2.16
C THR A 18 2.71 -8.77 -1.09
N LEU A 19 3.10 -8.79 0.19
CA LEU A 19 2.22 -8.46 1.30
C LEU A 19 1.69 -7.03 1.18
N LEU A 20 2.58 -6.06 0.93
CA LEU A 20 2.19 -4.67 0.75
C LEU A 20 1.21 -4.50 -0.42
N GLY A 21 1.54 -5.01 -1.60
CA GLY A 21 0.68 -4.94 -2.78
C GLY A 21 -0.67 -5.65 -2.59
N GLY A 22 -0.66 -6.82 -1.95
CA GLY A 22 -1.85 -7.61 -1.65
C GLY A 22 -2.80 -6.88 -0.70
N ILE A 23 -2.28 -6.24 0.35
CA ILE A 23 -3.11 -5.47 1.28
C ILE A 23 -3.67 -4.22 0.60
N LEU A 24 -2.91 -3.52 -0.23
CA LEU A 24 -3.40 -2.36 -0.96
C LEU A 24 -4.52 -2.72 -1.95
N LEU A 25 -4.41 -3.87 -2.61
CA LEU A 25 -5.47 -4.39 -3.45
C LEU A 25 -6.70 -4.79 -2.63
N ALA A 26 -6.51 -5.46 -1.49
CA ALA A 26 -7.58 -5.82 -0.58
C ALA A 26 -8.31 -4.59 -0.04
N ASP A 27 -7.58 -3.53 0.32
CA ASP A 27 -8.11 -2.24 0.78
C ASP A 27 -8.97 -1.58 -0.30
N PHE A 28 -8.49 -1.56 -1.55
CA PHE A 28 -9.26 -1.06 -2.68
C PHE A 28 -10.57 -1.82 -2.92
N VAL A 29 -10.53 -3.15 -2.85
CA VAL A 29 -11.74 -3.98 -3.02
C VAL A 29 -12.69 -3.78 -1.84
N ALA A 30 -12.19 -3.75 -0.61
CA ALA A 30 -12.98 -3.51 0.58
C ALA A 30 -13.64 -2.13 0.55
N PHE A 31 -12.91 -1.10 0.15
CA PHE A 31 -13.43 0.26 -0.03
C PHE A 31 -14.51 0.32 -1.13
N SER A 32 -14.29 -0.34 -2.26
CA SER A 32 -15.26 -0.41 -3.35
C SER A 32 -16.56 -1.12 -2.93
N ARG A 33 -16.45 -2.15 -2.09
CA ARG A 33 -17.60 -2.85 -1.50
C ARG A 33 -18.29 -2.00 -0.43
N PHE A 34 -17.53 -1.35 0.45
CA PHE A 34 -18.04 -0.47 1.50
C PHE A 34 -19.03 0.54 0.93
N TRP A 35 -18.67 1.25 -0.16
CA TRP A 35 -19.59 2.24 -0.74
C TRP A 35 -20.83 1.64 -1.38
N LYS A 36 -20.73 0.45 -1.99
CA LYS A 36 -21.91 -0.22 -2.55
C LYS A 36 -22.91 -0.62 -1.47
N VAL A 37 -22.41 -0.98 -0.28
CA VAL A 37 -23.24 -1.34 0.88
C VAL A 37 -23.74 -0.08 1.59
N TRP A 38 -22.90 0.95 1.74
CA TRP A 38 -23.26 2.21 2.40
C TRP A 38 -24.49 2.88 1.78
N ASP A 39 -24.60 2.85 0.44
CA ASP A 39 -25.74 3.42 -0.28
C ASP A 39 -27.06 2.66 -0.02
N ARG A 40 -27.02 1.45 0.57
CA ARG A 40 -28.19 0.59 0.85
C ARG A 40 -28.46 0.42 2.36
N ASP A 41 -27.41 0.17 3.14
CA ASP A 41 -27.45 -0.10 4.57
C ASP A 41 -26.15 0.40 5.24
N PRO A 42 -26.19 1.61 5.84
CA PRO A 42 -25.05 2.17 6.56
C PRO A 42 -24.60 1.35 7.77
N ALA A 43 -25.53 0.62 8.43
CA ALA A 43 -25.21 -0.19 9.61
C ALA A 43 -24.39 -1.43 9.21
N GLN A 44 -24.73 -2.06 8.08
CA GLN A 44 -23.97 -3.17 7.52
C GLN A 44 -22.60 -2.71 6.95
N ALA A 45 -22.52 -1.50 6.41
CA ALA A 45 -21.27 -0.94 5.92
C ALA A 45 -20.23 -0.72 7.04
N LEU A 46 -20.67 -0.41 8.27
CA LEU A 46 -19.80 -0.30 9.44
C LEU A 46 -19.08 -1.61 9.80
N LEU A 47 -19.73 -2.77 9.60
CA LEU A 47 -19.09 -4.07 9.80
C LEU A 47 -17.96 -4.31 8.80
N THR A 48 -18.15 -3.86 7.56
CA THR A 48 -17.11 -3.96 6.51
C THR A 48 -15.87 -3.12 6.87
N ARG A 49 -16.07 -2.00 7.57
CA ARG A 49 -14.98 -1.12 8.03
C ARG A 49 -14.13 -1.79 9.12
N GLN A 50 -14.71 -2.60 10.01
CA GLN A 50 -13.94 -3.29 11.05
C GLN A 50 -12.90 -4.23 10.45
N ILE A 51 -13.20 -4.88 9.31
CA ILE A 51 -12.23 -5.73 8.60
C ILE A 51 -11.03 -4.91 8.12
N THR A 52 -11.27 -3.72 7.55
CA THR A 52 -10.19 -2.85 7.04
C THR A 52 -9.35 -2.20 8.16
N ALA A 53 -9.84 -2.17 9.40
CA ALA A 53 -9.11 -1.58 10.53
C ALA A 53 -7.81 -2.34 10.86
N GLY A 54 -7.70 -3.61 10.46
CA GLY A 54 -6.49 -4.42 10.61
C GLY A 54 -5.43 -4.19 9.53
N PHE A 55 -5.74 -3.46 8.45
CA PHE A 55 -4.81 -3.29 7.33
C PHE A 55 -3.64 -2.34 7.64
N PRO A 56 -3.82 -1.19 8.33
CA PRO A 56 -2.72 -0.28 8.65
C PRO A 56 -1.51 -0.92 9.37
N PRO A 57 -1.66 -1.76 10.42
CA PRO A 57 -0.50 -2.40 11.03
C PRO A 57 0.17 -3.41 10.08
N LEU A 58 -0.58 -4.14 9.27
CA LEU A 58 -0.02 -5.07 8.30
C LEU A 58 0.77 -4.36 7.18
N ILE A 59 0.26 -3.22 6.69
CA ILE A 59 0.98 -2.35 5.74
C ILE A 59 2.32 -1.89 6.33
N ARG A 60 2.34 -1.49 7.61
CA ARG A 60 3.57 -1.06 8.30
C ARG A 60 4.58 -2.19 8.42
N ILE A 61 4.13 -3.39 8.78
CA ILE A 61 4.99 -4.59 8.87
C ILE A 61 5.56 -4.92 7.49
N GLY A 62 4.71 -4.99 6.46
CA GLY A 62 5.15 -5.25 5.08
C GLY A 62 6.17 -4.23 4.59
N ALA A 63 5.93 -2.94 4.86
CA ALA A 63 6.86 -1.86 4.54
C ALA A 63 8.19 -1.99 5.28
N ALA A 64 8.17 -2.30 6.58
CA ALA A 64 9.38 -2.49 7.37
C ALA A 64 10.22 -3.67 6.86
N VAL A 65 9.59 -4.83 6.62
CA VAL A 65 10.25 -6.01 6.04
C VAL A 65 10.84 -5.68 4.68
N LEU A 66 10.08 -5.00 3.81
CA LEU A 66 10.53 -4.59 2.48
C LEU A 66 11.78 -3.71 2.53
N ILE A 67 11.77 -2.68 3.39
CA ILE A 67 12.88 -1.72 3.53
C ILE A 67 14.10 -2.43 4.11
N LEU A 68 13.96 -3.12 5.25
CA LEU A 68 15.08 -3.77 5.93
C LEU A 68 15.74 -4.81 5.03
N ALA A 69 14.94 -5.59 4.30
CA ALA A 69 15.47 -6.56 3.35
C ALA A 69 16.14 -5.91 2.14
N GLY A 70 15.60 -4.79 1.64
CA GLY A 70 16.20 -4.01 0.57
C GLY A 70 17.57 -3.44 0.95
N ILE A 71 17.67 -2.87 2.16
CA ILE A 71 18.93 -2.36 2.73
C ILE A 71 19.92 -3.51 2.92
N GLY A 72 19.47 -4.66 3.43
CA GLY A 72 20.30 -5.86 3.59
C GLY A 72 20.92 -6.33 2.27
N MET A 73 20.13 -6.41 1.20
CA MET A 73 20.65 -6.75 -0.14
C MET A 73 21.66 -5.72 -0.65
N MET A 74 21.41 -4.43 -0.43
CA MET A 74 22.32 -3.36 -0.85
C MET A 74 23.65 -3.40 -0.10
N ALA A 75 23.62 -3.67 1.21
CA ALA A 75 24.82 -3.81 2.03
C ALA A 75 25.67 -5.02 1.57
N LEU A 76 25.04 -6.16 1.28
CA LEU A 76 25.75 -7.36 0.82
C LEU A 76 26.34 -7.23 -0.59
N THR A 77 25.72 -6.41 -1.44
CA THR A 77 26.17 -6.19 -2.83
C THR A 77 27.06 -4.96 -2.97
N HIS A 78 27.50 -4.35 -1.87
CA HIS A 78 28.33 -3.14 -1.87
C HIS A 78 27.74 -2.01 -2.72
N GLY A 79 26.40 -1.96 -2.83
CA GLY A 79 25.70 -0.91 -3.57
C GLY A 79 25.75 -1.01 -5.10
N ILE A 80 26.18 -2.14 -5.70
CA ILE A 80 26.25 -2.31 -7.17
C ILE A 80 24.91 -2.01 -7.86
N PHE A 81 23.78 -2.34 -7.22
CA PHE A 81 22.46 -2.02 -7.77
C PHE A 81 22.12 -0.52 -7.74
N GLY A 82 22.78 0.26 -6.87
CA GLY A 82 22.57 1.70 -6.72
C GLY A 82 23.01 2.53 -7.93
N GLU A 83 23.84 1.98 -8.82
CA GLU A 83 24.22 2.65 -10.07
C GLU A 83 23.19 2.48 -11.18
N GLN A 84 22.33 1.46 -11.10
CA GLN A 84 21.38 1.14 -12.16
C GLN A 84 20.14 2.03 -12.09
N THR A 85 19.76 2.62 -13.23
CA THR A 85 18.66 3.59 -13.31
C THR A 85 17.33 3.00 -12.82
N TRP A 86 16.99 1.77 -13.24
CA TRP A 86 15.75 1.11 -12.82
C TRP A 86 15.67 0.91 -11.30
N PHE A 87 16.79 0.67 -10.63
CA PHE A 87 16.81 0.44 -9.19
C PHE A 87 16.55 1.73 -8.41
N ARG A 88 17.14 2.85 -8.87
CA ARG A 88 16.88 4.18 -8.30
C ARG A 88 15.40 4.56 -8.42
N ILE A 89 14.83 4.41 -9.61
CA ILE A 89 13.40 4.69 -9.84
C ILE A 89 12.53 3.76 -8.96
N LYS A 90 12.86 2.46 -8.88
CA LYS A 90 12.16 1.50 -8.04
C LYS A 90 12.14 1.94 -6.57
N ILE A 91 13.27 2.37 -6.01
CA ILE A 91 13.33 2.85 -4.62
C ILE A 91 12.40 4.06 -4.43
N VAL A 92 12.46 5.05 -5.32
CA VAL A 92 11.61 6.24 -5.23
C VAL A 92 10.13 5.87 -5.25
N LEU A 93 9.73 4.95 -6.15
CA LEU A 93 8.35 4.46 -6.23
C LEU A 93 7.93 3.73 -4.96
N VAL A 94 8.77 2.84 -4.42
CA VAL A 94 8.47 2.11 -3.18
C VAL A 94 8.31 3.07 -1.99
N VAL A 95 9.22 4.04 -1.86
CA VAL A 95 9.14 5.06 -0.81
C VAL A 95 7.86 5.88 -0.96
N LEU A 96 7.50 6.26 -2.18
CA LEU A 96 6.27 7.00 -2.46
C LEU A 96 5.02 6.18 -2.07
N ILE A 97 4.98 4.87 -2.37
CA ILE A 97 3.90 3.97 -1.95
C ILE A 97 3.77 3.95 -0.43
N ILE A 98 4.88 3.83 0.29
CA ILE A 98 4.88 3.74 1.76
C ILE A 98 4.41 5.06 2.39
N ILE A 99 4.98 6.19 1.95
CA ILE A 99 4.62 7.52 2.46
C ILE A 99 3.14 7.80 2.20
N THR A 100 2.69 7.62 0.95
CA THR A 100 1.30 7.86 0.58
C THR A 100 0.35 6.89 1.28
N GLY A 101 0.74 5.63 1.49
CA GLY A 101 -0.04 4.62 2.21
C GLY A 101 -0.27 4.99 3.68
N ILE A 102 0.80 5.38 4.38
CA ILE A 102 0.74 5.76 5.80
C ILE A 102 -0.09 7.04 5.99
N ILE A 103 0.17 8.07 5.17
CA ILE A 103 -0.51 9.37 5.28
C ILE A 103 -1.97 9.24 4.83
N GLY A 104 -2.20 8.58 3.68
CA GLY A 104 -3.51 8.39 3.07
C GLY A 104 -4.44 7.58 3.97
N GLY A 105 -3.98 6.46 4.52
CA GLY A 105 -4.78 5.63 5.43
C GLY A 105 -5.24 6.39 6.68
N ARG A 106 -4.37 7.22 7.27
CA ARG A 106 -4.72 8.06 8.43
C ARG A 106 -5.77 9.11 8.07
N LEU A 107 -5.57 9.82 6.96
CA LEU A 107 -6.49 10.88 6.52
C LEU A 107 -7.88 10.32 6.18
N GLN A 108 -7.94 9.18 5.49
CA GLN A 108 -9.19 8.50 5.15
C GLN A 108 -9.92 8.03 6.40
N GLY A 109 -9.21 7.43 7.36
CA GLY A 109 -9.80 6.99 8.63
C GLY A 109 -10.44 8.13 9.42
N VAL A 110 -9.79 9.31 9.45
CA VAL A 110 -10.31 10.52 10.12
C VAL A 110 -11.51 11.09 9.37
N GLN A 111 -11.43 11.20 8.05
CA GLN A 111 -12.54 11.72 7.22
C GLN A 111 -13.77 10.83 7.32
N LEU A 112 -13.58 9.51 7.29
CA LEU A 112 -14.68 8.56 7.43
C LEU A 112 -15.27 8.58 8.84
N LYS A 113 -14.44 8.71 9.89
CA LYS A 113 -14.94 8.88 11.26
C LYS A 113 -15.80 10.14 11.39
N LYS A 114 -15.34 11.27 10.87
CA LYS A 114 -16.10 12.53 10.89
C LYS A 114 -17.45 12.42 10.19
N LEU A 115 -17.54 11.68 9.09
CA LEU A 115 -18.82 11.45 8.39
C LEU A 115 -19.78 10.53 9.16
N LEU A 116 -19.25 9.63 9.97
CA LEU A 116 -20.06 8.77 10.82
C LEU A 116 -20.56 9.52 12.05
N ASP A 117 -19.74 10.43 12.59
CA ASP A 117 -20.07 11.25 13.76
C ASP A 117 -21.01 12.42 13.39
N ALA A 118 -20.91 12.97 12.18
CA ALA A 118 -21.76 14.03 11.66
C ALA A 118 -22.98 13.45 10.93
N ASP A 119 -23.97 13.00 11.70
CA ASP A 119 -25.31 12.57 11.29
C ASP A 119 -25.37 11.64 10.05
N SER A 120 -25.74 10.38 10.28
CA SER A 120 -25.79 9.29 9.29
C SER A 120 -26.71 9.53 8.08
N THR A 121 -27.45 10.64 8.07
CA THR A 121 -28.32 11.11 6.98
C THR A 121 -27.63 12.06 6.00
N ALA A 122 -26.46 12.61 6.35
CA ALA A 122 -25.69 13.47 5.47
C ALA A 122 -25.08 12.63 4.34
N LYS A 123 -25.58 12.83 3.11
CA LYS A 123 -25.01 12.21 1.91
C LYS A 123 -23.50 12.44 1.89
N THR A 124 -22.74 11.35 1.84
CA THR A 124 -21.28 11.44 1.68
C THR A 124 -20.96 12.29 0.45
N PRO A 125 -20.08 13.30 0.56
CA PRO A 125 -19.70 14.10 -0.58
C PRO A 125 -19.14 13.20 -1.68
N ALA A 126 -19.74 13.21 -2.88
CA ALA A 126 -19.25 12.46 -4.04
C ALA A 126 -17.76 12.75 -4.33
N VAL A 127 -17.33 13.97 -4.00
CA VAL A 127 -15.94 14.44 -4.05
C VAL A 127 -15.01 13.61 -3.16
N LEU A 128 -15.44 13.26 -1.94
CA LEU A 128 -14.64 12.43 -1.04
C LEU A 128 -14.47 11.02 -1.59
N ARG A 129 -15.56 10.40 -2.04
CA ARG A 129 -15.53 9.06 -2.65
C ARG A 129 -14.61 9.03 -3.87
N ALA A 130 -14.67 10.05 -4.73
CA ALA A 130 -13.80 10.21 -5.89
C ALA A 130 -12.32 10.36 -5.49
N ARG A 131 -12.02 11.20 -4.49
CA ARG A 131 -10.64 11.42 -4.01
C ARG A 131 -10.01 10.15 -3.45
N ILE A 132 -10.76 9.40 -2.65
CA ILE A 132 -10.24 8.16 -2.06
C ILE A 132 -10.09 7.07 -3.13
N ARG A 133 -11.02 6.98 -4.09
CA ARG A 133 -10.88 6.08 -5.24
C ARG A 133 -9.63 6.41 -6.06
N PHE A 134 -9.40 7.69 -6.34
CA PHE A 134 -8.20 8.15 -7.06
C PHE A 134 -6.92 7.75 -6.32
N PHE A 135 -6.89 7.95 -4.99
CA PHE A 135 -5.77 7.51 -4.16
C PHE A 135 -5.46 6.02 -4.32
N HIS A 136 -6.47 5.15 -4.23
CA HIS A 136 -6.26 3.71 -4.38
C HIS A 136 -5.79 3.33 -5.79
N ILE A 137 -6.33 3.97 -6.83
CA ILE A 137 -5.89 3.75 -8.21
C ILE A 137 -4.41 4.11 -8.34
N VAL A 138 -4.00 5.30 -7.85
CA VAL A 138 -2.60 5.73 -7.85
C VAL A 138 -1.71 4.72 -7.13
N GLN A 139 -2.11 4.24 -5.95
CA GLN A 139 -1.35 3.25 -5.19
C GLN A 139 -1.16 1.94 -5.97
N ILE A 140 -2.23 1.40 -6.57
CA ILE A 140 -2.17 0.19 -7.39
C ILE A 140 -1.27 0.42 -8.62
N THR A 141 -1.39 1.57 -9.28
CA THR A 141 -0.53 1.93 -10.42
C THR A 141 0.93 2.00 -10.02
N LEU A 142 1.25 2.56 -8.85
CA LEU A 142 2.64 2.62 -8.35
C LEU A 142 3.19 1.21 -8.06
N VAL A 143 2.41 0.35 -7.39
CA VAL A 143 2.79 -1.05 -7.13
C VAL A 143 3.03 -1.79 -8.44
N MET A 144 2.16 -1.62 -9.42
CA MET A 144 2.32 -2.21 -10.75
C MET A 144 3.57 -1.68 -11.45
N GLY A 145 3.84 -0.38 -11.36
CA GLY A 145 5.06 0.24 -11.88
C GLY A 145 6.32 -0.41 -11.30
N VAL A 146 6.37 -0.65 -9.99
CA VAL A 146 7.49 -1.35 -9.35
C VAL A 146 7.65 -2.80 -9.86
N PHE A 147 6.55 -3.53 -10.07
CA PHE A 147 6.58 -4.86 -10.67
C PHE A 147 7.16 -4.83 -12.10
N LEU A 148 6.67 -3.91 -12.94
CA LEU A 148 7.14 -3.75 -14.31
C LEU A 148 8.63 -3.38 -14.35
N LEU A 149 9.07 -2.42 -13.53
CA LEU A 149 10.50 -2.07 -13.42
C LEU A 149 11.35 -3.28 -13.00
N SER A 150 10.85 -4.11 -12.09
CA SER A 150 11.55 -5.30 -11.62
C SER A 150 11.67 -6.39 -12.70
N ALA A 151 10.71 -6.45 -13.64
CA ALA A 151 10.69 -7.40 -14.75
C ALA A 151 11.57 -6.96 -15.92
N PHE A 152 11.47 -5.69 -16.34
CA PHE A 152 12.15 -5.20 -17.55
C PHE A 152 13.60 -4.76 -17.32
N ARG A 153 13.98 -4.33 -16.11
CA ARG A 153 15.37 -4.01 -15.70
C ARG A 153 16.17 -3.20 -16.74
N PHE A 154 15.61 -2.10 -17.24
CA PHE A 154 16.29 -1.24 -18.20
C PHE A 154 17.42 -0.42 -17.52
N ASN A 155 18.47 -0.07 -18.27
CA ASN A 155 19.58 0.75 -17.78
C ASN A 155 19.60 2.12 -18.45
#